data_AF-A0AAW4NEA6-F1
#
_entry.id   AF-A0AAW4NEA6-F1
#
_cell.length_a   1.000
_cell.length_b   1.000
_cell.length_c   1.000
_cell.angle_alpha   90.00
_cell.angle_beta   90.00
_cell.angle_gamma   90.00
#
_symmetry.space_group_name_H-M   'P 1'
#
loop_
_entity.id
_entity.type
_entity.pdbx_description
1 polymer ?
#
loop_
_entity_poly.entity_id
_entity_poly.type
_entity_poly.pdbx_seq_one_letter_code
_entity_poly.pdbx_strand_id
1 'polypeptide(L)'
;RGGGNYSEYFVIRSDAFGWGDKDKGGTYALGKWDNEGYPTNDDEWAEFRQNMEGAKVDMTISRTGTDIKVVAVATCTNGKVYTERFTAPCNDAKEVLRAFLIVDGSYLVMDTNECQAQTAVEVTTSEIGTSDCSAAWWTRFSDYFQIPSGASLHLGFTNHTSGVGNWNNWNLCVSTDDERGGGNYSEYFVIRSDAFGWGDKDKGGTYALGKWDNEGYPTNDDEWSEFRQNMEGAKVDMTISRTGKDIKVVAVATCKNGKVYTERFTAPCSDANETLRAFLIVDGSYLVMDPAACYIGKPLY
;
A
#
# COMPACT_ATOMS: atom_id res chain seq x y z
N ARG A 1 4.91 20.18 24.11
CA ARG A 1 3.73 20.15 25.01
C ARG A 1 3.79 21.39 25.90
N GLY A 2 2.71 22.18 26.02
CA GLY A 2 2.68 23.35 26.93
C GLY A 2 3.04 24.73 26.35
N GLY A 3 3.19 24.88 25.03
CA GLY A 3 3.26 26.19 24.39
C GLY A 3 1.85 26.77 24.13
N GLY A 4 1.72 28.09 23.98
CA GLY A 4 0.43 28.77 23.81
C GLY A 4 -0.41 28.33 22.60
N ASN A 5 0.21 27.71 21.59
CA ASN A 5 -0.46 27.20 20.39
C ASN A 5 -0.56 25.65 20.38
N TYR A 6 -0.42 24.99 21.54
CA TYR A 6 -0.52 23.54 21.64
C TYR A 6 -1.93 23.13 22.05
N SER A 7 -2.60 22.39 21.17
CA SER A 7 -3.84 21.67 21.50
C SER A 7 -3.58 20.18 21.69
N GLU A 8 -4.11 19.60 22.76
CA GLU A 8 -4.04 18.15 23.05
C GLU A 8 -5.40 17.54 22.77
N TYR A 9 -5.63 17.11 21.53
CA TYR A 9 -6.89 16.52 21.10
C TYR A 9 -7.29 15.32 21.94
N PHE A 10 -6.41 14.33 22.02
CA PHE A 10 -6.59 13.16 22.86
C PHE A 10 -5.26 12.44 23.09
N VAL A 11 -5.26 11.61 24.12
CA VAL A 11 -4.31 10.52 24.35
C VAL A 11 -5.15 9.26 24.48
N ILE A 12 -4.72 8.20 23.82
CA ILE A 12 -5.29 6.86 23.95
C ILE A 12 -4.21 5.88 24.37
N ARG A 13 -4.61 4.79 25.02
CA ARG A 13 -3.77 3.70 25.47
C ARG A 13 -4.36 2.39 25.00
N SER A 14 -3.49 1.41 24.82
CA SER A 14 -3.83 0.07 24.33
C SER A 14 -4.81 -0.72 25.19
N ASP A 15 -5.16 -0.25 26.39
CA ASP A 15 -6.17 -0.85 27.26
C ASP A 15 -7.58 -0.25 27.07
N ALA A 16 -7.86 0.32 25.89
CA ALA A 16 -9.11 1.00 25.55
C ALA A 16 -9.46 2.15 26.52
N PHE A 17 -8.43 2.83 27.04
CA PHE A 17 -8.56 3.99 27.90
C PHE A 17 -7.88 5.21 27.26
N GLY A 18 -8.34 6.40 27.62
CA GLY A 18 -7.74 7.63 27.14
C GLY A 18 -8.23 8.86 27.89
N TRP A 19 -7.69 10.00 27.50
CA TRP A 19 -8.10 11.30 28.03
C TRP A 19 -7.82 12.41 27.02
N GLY A 20 -8.26 13.62 27.32
CA GLY A 20 -7.91 14.83 26.59
C GLY A 20 -8.04 16.05 27.49
N ASP A 21 -7.29 17.11 27.21
CA ASP A 21 -7.31 18.34 28.01
C ASP A 21 -8.28 19.34 27.38
N LYS A 22 -9.51 19.42 27.90
CA LYS A 22 -10.56 20.33 27.39
C LYS A 22 -10.11 21.79 27.37
N ASP A 23 -9.26 22.21 28.31
CA ASP A 23 -8.78 23.58 28.42
C ASP A 23 -7.63 23.86 27.45
N LYS A 24 -7.13 22.81 26.78
CA LYS A 24 -6.22 22.86 25.63
C LYS A 24 -6.84 22.31 24.36
N GLY A 25 -8.14 22.51 24.17
CA GLY A 25 -8.84 22.13 22.93
C GLY A 25 -9.01 20.61 22.73
N GLY A 26 -8.98 19.84 23.82
CA GLY A 26 -9.17 18.40 23.80
C GLY A 26 -10.57 17.98 23.37
N THR A 27 -10.62 16.98 22.51
CA THR A 27 -11.83 16.45 21.87
C THR A 27 -12.10 15.00 22.22
N TYR A 28 -11.29 14.38 23.09
CA TYR A 28 -11.47 13.00 23.58
C TYR A 28 -12.91 12.70 24.04
N ALA A 29 -13.57 13.65 24.73
CA ALA A 29 -14.93 13.48 25.22
C ALA A 29 -16.00 13.37 24.10
N LEU A 30 -15.67 13.82 22.89
CA LEU A 30 -16.49 13.65 21.68
C LEU A 30 -16.15 12.35 20.93
N GLY A 31 -15.15 11.62 21.43
CA GLY A 31 -14.64 10.43 20.78
C GLY A 31 -15.54 9.22 20.95
N LYS A 32 -15.36 8.24 20.06
CA LYS A 32 -16.06 6.96 20.07
C LYS A 32 -15.04 5.84 20.09
N TRP A 33 -15.27 4.87 20.97
CA TRP A 33 -14.49 3.66 21.10
C TRP A 33 -15.24 2.48 20.47
N ASP A 34 -14.48 1.61 19.83
CA ASP A 34 -14.89 0.28 19.40
C ASP A 34 -13.69 -0.65 19.54
N ASN A 35 -13.90 -1.87 20.03
CA ASN A 35 -12.81 -2.83 20.21
C ASN A 35 -13.30 -4.27 20.06
N GLU A 36 -12.38 -5.15 19.66
CA GLU A 36 -12.62 -6.57 19.46
C GLU A 36 -11.51 -7.39 20.13
N GLY A 37 -11.89 -8.50 20.77
CA GLY A 37 -10.96 -9.40 21.46
C GLY A 37 -10.53 -8.92 22.85
N TYR A 38 -11.04 -7.79 23.33
CA TYR A 38 -10.61 -7.18 24.59
C TYR A 38 -11.18 -7.87 25.85
N PRO A 39 -10.44 -7.85 26.97
CA PRO A 39 -10.87 -8.42 28.24
C PRO A 39 -12.20 -7.84 28.78
N THR A 40 -12.96 -8.69 29.46
CA THR A 40 -14.23 -8.35 30.12
C THR A 40 -14.19 -8.52 31.64
N ASN A 41 -13.11 -9.10 32.17
CA ASN A 41 -12.91 -9.37 33.61
C ASN A 41 -11.42 -9.31 33.99
N ASP A 42 -11.13 -9.32 35.28
CA ASP A 42 -9.78 -9.11 35.83
C ASP A 42 -8.77 -10.20 35.42
N ASP A 43 -9.21 -11.45 35.28
CA ASP A 43 -8.36 -12.57 34.88
C ASP A 43 -7.93 -12.42 33.41
N GLU A 44 -8.87 -12.06 32.53
CA GLU A 44 -8.56 -11.75 31.13
C GLU A 44 -7.66 -10.52 31.00
N TRP A 45 -7.79 -9.52 31.89
CA TRP A 45 -6.87 -8.39 31.95
C TRP A 45 -5.47 -8.82 32.39
N ALA A 46 -5.35 -9.81 33.27
CA ALA A 46 -4.06 -10.39 33.64
C ALA A 46 -3.38 -11.14 32.48
N GLU A 47 -4.19 -11.79 31.63
CA GLU A 47 -3.71 -12.42 30.40
C GLU A 47 -3.30 -11.37 29.36
N PHE A 48 -4.10 -10.33 29.14
CA PHE A 48 -3.78 -9.22 28.22
C PHE A 48 -2.40 -8.62 28.51
N ARG A 49 -2.10 -8.33 29.77
CA ARG A 49 -0.79 -7.79 30.17
C ARG A 49 0.38 -8.69 29.78
N GLN A 50 0.19 -10.01 29.79
CA GLN A 50 1.21 -10.96 29.36
C GLN A 50 1.27 -11.05 27.83
N ASN A 51 0.11 -11.07 27.16
CA ASN A 51 0.01 -11.21 25.71
C ASN A 51 0.61 -10.01 24.95
N MET A 52 0.53 -8.81 25.52
CA MET A 52 1.07 -7.60 24.88
C MET A 52 2.60 -7.55 24.84
N GLU A 53 3.29 -8.34 25.65
CA GLU A 53 4.76 -8.44 25.58
C GLU A 53 5.18 -9.09 24.26
N GLY A 54 5.90 -8.33 23.43
CA GLY A 54 6.35 -8.77 22.11
C GLY A 54 5.26 -8.84 21.04
N ALA A 55 4.06 -8.28 21.28
CA ALA A 55 3.02 -8.20 20.26
C ALA A 55 3.43 -7.29 19.09
N LYS A 56 3.15 -7.71 17.85
CA LYS A 56 3.28 -6.84 16.68
C LYS A 56 2.04 -5.97 16.59
N VAL A 57 2.20 -4.65 16.51
CA VAL A 57 1.08 -3.71 16.43
C VAL A 57 1.09 -2.99 15.09
N ASP A 58 0.07 -3.24 14.29
CA ASP A 58 -0.20 -2.48 13.05
C ASP A 58 -1.17 -1.34 13.38
N MET A 59 -0.67 -0.10 13.38
CA MET A 59 -1.44 1.09 13.73
C MET A 59 -1.61 2.01 12.52
N THR A 60 -2.86 2.32 12.18
CA THR A 60 -3.23 3.31 11.18
C THR A 60 -3.84 4.53 11.86
N ILE A 61 -3.26 5.70 11.62
CA ILE A 61 -3.82 6.99 12.03
C ILE A 61 -4.20 7.73 10.75
N SER A 62 -5.48 8.04 10.60
CA SER A 62 -6.03 8.67 9.40
C SER A 62 -6.89 9.88 9.76
N ARG A 63 -7.07 10.78 8.80
CA ARG A 63 -7.96 11.93 8.94
C ARG A 63 -8.77 12.15 7.69
N THR A 64 -10.07 12.38 7.87
CA THR A 64 -10.98 12.86 6.81
C THR A 64 -11.71 14.09 7.31
N GLY A 65 -11.47 15.25 6.70
CA GLY A 65 -12.00 16.51 7.22
C GLY A 65 -11.52 16.74 8.66
N THR A 66 -12.45 16.91 9.59
CA THR A 66 -12.14 17.04 11.02
C THR A 66 -11.98 15.68 11.72
N ASP A 67 -12.42 14.58 11.13
CA ASP A 67 -12.50 13.32 11.85
C ASP A 67 -11.15 12.60 11.84
N ILE A 68 -10.54 12.44 13.01
CA ILE A 68 -9.36 11.62 13.22
C ILE A 68 -9.81 10.22 13.59
N LYS A 69 -9.28 9.21 12.89
CA LYS A 69 -9.51 7.80 13.18
C LYS A 69 -8.19 7.09 13.44
N VAL A 70 -8.12 6.40 14.57
CA VAL A 70 -7.04 5.49 14.93
C VAL A 70 -7.57 4.06 14.90
N VAL A 71 -6.87 3.18 14.22
CA VAL A 71 -7.10 1.74 14.25
C VAL A 71 -5.78 1.09 14.61
N ALA A 72 -5.73 0.30 15.69
CA ALA A 72 -4.57 -0.46 16.09
C ALA A 72 -4.94 -1.94 16.20
N VAL A 73 -4.17 -2.81 15.54
CA VAL A 73 -4.33 -4.26 15.58
C VAL A 73 -3.07 -4.85 16.19
N ALA A 74 -3.18 -5.36 17.42
CA ALA A 74 -2.09 -6.03 18.12
C ALA A 74 -2.21 -7.54 17.93
N THR A 75 -1.22 -8.14 17.26
CA THR A 75 -1.09 -9.59 17.10
C THR A 75 -0.05 -10.10 18.08
N CYS A 76 -0.50 -10.83 19.09
CA CYS A 76 0.33 -11.37 20.16
C CYS A 76 1.09 -12.62 19.71
N THR A 77 2.16 -12.96 20.43
CA THR A 77 3.03 -14.11 20.11
C THR A 77 2.31 -15.46 20.19
N ASN A 78 1.22 -15.55 20.94
CA ASN A 78 0.34 -16.71 21.02
C ASN A 78 -0.78 -16.73 19.95
N GLY A 79 -0.77 -15.76 19.03
CA GLY A 79 -1.78 -15.62 17.97
C GLY A 79 -3.07 -14.92 18.39
N LYS A 80 -3.22 -14.52 19.66
CA LYS A 80 -4.36 -13.69 20.08
C LYS A 80 -4.27 -12.31 19.41
N VAL A 81 -5.41 -11.79 18.96
CA VAL A 81 -5.50 -10.50 18.29
C VAL A 81 -6.41 -9.58 19.08
N TYR A 82 -5.92 -8.37 19.33
CA TYR A 82 -6.70 -7.27 19.92
C TYR A 82 -6.83 -6.17 18.88
N THR A 83 -8.06 -5.77 18.57
CA THR A 83 -8.30 -4.64 17.68
C THR A 83 -8.92 -3.50 18.46
N GLU A 84 -8.30 -2.33 18.36
CA GLU A 84 -8.72 -1.10 19.00
C GLU A 84 -9.03 -0.05 17.94
N ARG A 85 -10.18 0.62 18.07
CA ARG A 85 -10.62 1.69 17.17
C ARG A 85 -11.08 2.89 17.98
N PHE A 86 -10.51 4.04 17.69
CA PHE A 86 -10.89 5.31 18.28
C PHE A 86 -11.13 6.34 17.19
N THR A 87 -12.22 7.10 17.31
CA THR A 87 -12.48 8.24 16.43
C THR A 87 -12.78 9.47 17.27
N ALA A 88 -12.18 10.61 16.96
CA ALA A 88 -12.50 11.89 17.58
C ALA A 88 -12.28 13.04 16.56
N PRO A 89 -13.04 14.14 16.66
CA PRO A 89 -12.84 15.27 15.78
C PRO A 89 -11.60 16.07 16.20
N CYS A 90 -10.97 16.75 15.26
CA CYS A 90 -10.07 17.87 15.48
C CYS A 90 -10.83 19.19 15.29
N ASN A 91 -10.20 20.33 15.54
CA ASN A 91 -10.91 21.62 15.54
C ASN A 91 -11.09 22.18 14.12
N ASP A 92 -10.09 21.97 13.24
CA ASP A 92 -10.11 22.50 11.88
C ASP A 92 -9.53 21.49 10.89
N ALA A 93 -10.26 21.21 9.81
CA ALA A 93 -9.82 20.32 8.73
C ALA A 93 -8.54 20.81 8.01
N LYS A 94 -8.12 22.05 8.19
CA LYS A 94 -6.90 22.61 7.57
C LYS A 94 -5.68 22.56 8.48
N GLU A 95 -5.85 22.18 9.75
CA GLU A 95 -4.71 22.17 10.66
C GLU A 95 -3.74 21.02 10.39
N VAL A 96 -2.49 21.25 10.75
CA VAL A 96 -1.46 20.20 10.71
C VAL A 96 -1.49 19.48 12.05
N LEU A 97 -1.95 18.23 12.03
CA LEU A 97 -1.93 17.36 13.19
C LEU A 97 -0.54 16.75 13.40
N ARG A 98 -0.22 16.47 14.65
CA ARG A 98 0.97 15.73 15.06
C ARG A 98 0.55 14.58 15.94
N ALA A 99 1.09 13.41 15.65
CA ALA A 99 0.96 12.23 16.49
C ALA A 99 2.36 11.79 16.95
N PHE A 100 2.43 11.26 18.16
CA PHE A 100 3.63 10.64 18.71
C PHE A 100 3.21 9.56 19.68
N LEU A 101 4.01 8.51 19.80
CA LEU A 101 3.79 7.45 20.77
C LEU A 101 4.48 7.81 22.08
N ILE A 102 3.86 7.40 23.18
CA ILE A 102 4.38 7.54 24.54
C ILE A 102 4.41 6.16 25.18
N VAL A 103 5.34 5.98 26.13
CA VAL A 103 5.50 4.74 26.89
C VAL A 103 5.55 5.06 28.38
N ASP A 104 5.03 4.15 29.18
CA ASP A 104 5.08 4.21 30.66
C ASP A 104 5.34 2.80 31.18
N GLY A 105 6.54 2.55 31.69
CA GLY A 105 6.99 1.21 32.06
C GLY A 105 7.20 0.23 30.89
N SER A 106 7.24 0.72 29.65
CA SER A 106 7.41 -0.07 28.43
C SER A 106 8.38 0.58 27.43
N TYR A 107 8.66 -0.10 26.32
CA TYR A 107 9.37 0.45 25.16
C TYR A 107 8.71 -0.06 23.87
N LEU A 108 8.96 0.63 22.77
CA LEU A 108 8.46 0.26 21.44
C LEU A 108 9.63 0.07 20.49
N VAL A 109 9.53 -0.93 19.62
CA VAL A 109 10.46 -1.14 18.51
C VAL A 109 9.68 -0.87 17.23
N MET A 110 10.02 0.21 16.55
CA MET A 110 9.35 0.60 15.31
C MET A 110 9.95 -0.21 14.15
N ASP A 111 9.09 -0.83 13.34
CA ASP A 111 9.53 -1.41 12.07
C ASP A 111 9.75 -0.26 11.08
N THR A 112 11.01 0.13 10.90
CA THR A 112 11.38 1.26 10.04
C THR A 112 11.06 1.03 8.57
N ASN A 113 10.84 -0.22 8.15
CA ASN A 113 10.49 -0.54 6.76
C ASN A 113 8.98 -0.39 6.49
N GLU A 114 8.15 -0.59 7.51
CA GLU A 114 6.68 -0.56 7.39
C GLU A 114 6.07 0.78 7.85
N CYS A 115 6.82 1.57 8.64
CA CYS A 115 6.38 2.88 9.12
C CYS A 115 6.44 3.95 8.01
N GLN A 116 5.27 4.34 7.50
CA GLN A 116 5.16 5.32 6.42
C GLN A 116 4.01 6.31 6.60
N ALA A 117 4.18 7.52 6.07
CA ALA A 117 3.07 8.42 5.80
C ALA A 117 2.48 8.11 4.42
N GLN A 118 1.17 7.92 4.35
CA GLN A 118 0.46 7.63 3.10
C GLN A 118 -0.32 8.85 2.62
N THR A 119 -0.24 9.14 1.34
CA THR A 119 -1.04 10.17 0.66
C THR A 119 -1.80 9.50 -0.46
N ALA A 120 -3.14 9.53 -0.41
CA ALA A 120 -3.97 8.96 -1.48
C ALA A 120 -3.59 9.56 -2.84
N VAL A 121 -3.52 8.71 -3.87
CA VAL A 121 -3.42 9.19 -5.26
C VAL A 121 -4.80 9.24 -5.87
N GLU A 122 -5.03 10.26 -6.71
CA GLU A 122 -6.26 10.35 -7.46
C GLU A 122 -6.28 9.26 -8.54
N VAL A 123 -7.40 8.54 -8.63
CA VAL A 123 -7.67 7.56 -9.68
C VAL A 123 -8.88 8.05 -10.45
N THR A 124 -8.65 8.57 -11.64
CA THR A 124 -9.70 9.06 -12.55
C THR A 124 -10.14 7.97 -13.52
N THR A 125 -9.24 7.06 -13.87
CA THR A 125 -9.52 5.89 -14.70
C THR A 125 -9.71 4.65 -13.81
N SER A 126 -10.93 4.44 -13.32
CA SER A 126 -11.24 3.32 -12.42
C SER A 126 -11.33 1.96 -13.11
N GLU A 127 -11.58 1.95 -14.42
CA GLU A 127 -11.59 0.74 -15.26
C GLU A 127 -10.63 0.90 -16.44
N ILE A 128 -9.70 -0.04 -16.60
CA ILE A 128 -8.67 0.00 -17.64
C ILE A 128 -8.89 -1.18 -18.56
N GLY A 129 -9.26 -0.94 -19.82
CA GLY A 129 -9.59 -2.00 -20.76
C GLY A 129 -11.06 -2.02 -21.12
N THR A 130 -11.55 -3.18 -21.55
CA THR A 130 -12.96 -3.45 -21.82
C THR A 130 -13.36 -4.70 -21.04
N SER A 131 -14.56 -4.71 -20.45
CA SER A 131 -15.02 -5.79 -19.56
C SER A 131 -15.14 -7.16 -20.25
N ASP A 132 -15.10 -7.20 -21.58
CA ASP A 132 -15.07 -8.42 -22.41
C ASP A 132 -13.65 -8.94 -22.69
N CYS A 133 -12.62 -8.33 -22.08
CA CYS A 133 -11.21 -8.67 -22.26
C CYS A 133 -10.74 -8.60 -23.73
N SER A 134 -11.29 -7.69 -24.54
CA SER A 134 -10.92 -7.52 -25.96
C SER A 134 -9.92 -6.39 -26.22
N ALA A 135 -9.50 -5.65 -25.20
CA ALA A 135 -8.52 -4.57 -25.33
C ALA A 135 -7.21 -5.09 -25.94
N ALA A 136 -6.76 -4.47 -27.03
CA ALA A 136 -5.50 -4.83 -27.69
C ALA A 136 -4.30 -4.22 -26.96
N TRP A 137 -3.16 -4.92 -27.02
CA TRP A 137 -1.88 -4.41 -26.53
C TRP A 137 -1.64 -2.95 -26.93
N TRP A 138 -1.26 -2.14 -25.93
CA TRP A 138 -0.88 -0.74 -26.11
C TRP A 138 -2.02 0.21 -26.56
N THR A 139 -3.28 -0.12 -26.27
CA THR A 139 -4.44 0.73 -26.63
C THR A 139 -5.26 1.23 -25.44
N ARG A 140 -5.02 0.71 -24.24
CA ARG A 140 -5.72 1.07 -23.00
C ARG A 140 -4.71 1.14 -21.86
N PHE A 141 -4.82 2.19 -21.05
CA PHE A 141 -3.84 2.56 -20.04
C PHE A 141 -4.55 3.10 -18.80
N SER A 142 -3.93 2.97 -17.63
CA SER A 142 -4.31 3.74 -16.45
C SER A 142 -3.94 5.21 -16.58
N ASP A 143 -4.28 5.98 -15.55
CA ASP A 143 -3.66 7.27 -15.25
C ASP A 143 -2.13 7.14 -15.10
N TYR A 144 -1.42 8.26 -15.21
CA TYR A 144 0.00 8.34 -14.88
C TYR A 144 0.17 8.64 -13.39
N PHE A 145 0.80 7.71 -12.66
CA PHE A 145 1.08 7.88 -11.26
C PHE A 145 2.53 8.34 -11.06
N GLN A 146 2.71 9.53 -10.48
CA GLN A 146 4.04 10.05 -10.18
C GLN A 146 4.61 9.41 -8.91
N ILE A 147 5.89 9.01 -8.97
CA ILE A 147 6.64 8.43 -7.86
C ILE A 147 7.83 9.35 -7.55
N PRO A 148 7.71 10.24 -6.55
CA PRO A 148 8.82 11.08 -6.13
C PRO A 148 10.02 10.24 -5.65
N SER A 149 11.23 10.80 -5.74
CA SER A 149 12.41 10.16 -5.16
C SER A 149 12.23 9.91 -3.64
N GLY A 150 12.64 8.72 -3.19
CA GLY A 150 12.51 8.28 -1.80
C GLY A 150 11.09 7.91 -1.36
N ALA A 151 10.15 7.78 -2.30
CA ALA A 151 8.78 7.35 -2.04
C ALA A 151 8.46 6.01 -2.70
N SER A 152 7.31 5.45 -2.35
CA SER A 152 6.69 4.31 -3.01
C SER A 152 5.33 4.69 -3.56
N LEU A 153 4.92 4.01 -4.62
CA LEU A 153 3.54 3.99 -5.11
C LEU A 153 2.95 2.62 -4.78
N HIS A 154 1.78 2.63 -4.14
CA HIS A 154 0.96 1.44 -3.96
C HIS A 154 -0.30 1.55 -4.84
N LEU A 155 -0.62 0.49 -5.56
CA LEU A 155 -1.79 0.34 -6.42
C LEU A 155 -2.52 -0.96 -6.06
N GLY A 156 -3.73 -0.85 -5.55
CA GLY A 156 -4.67 -1.95 -5.40
C GLY A 156 -5.65 -2.02 -6.57
N PHE A 157 -5.83 -3.20 -7.16
CA PHE A 157 -6.80 -3.41 -8.24
C PHE A 157 -7.23 -4.87 -8.36
N THR A 158 -8.35 -5.11 -9.04
CA THR A 158 -8.77 -6.46 -9.45
C THR A 158 -8.39 -6.69 -10.91
N ASN A 159 -7.69 -7.79 -11.17
CA ASN A 159 -7.32 -8.24 -12.50
C ASN A 159 -8.41 -9.12 -13.11
N HIS A 160 -8.78 -8.85 -14.35
CA HIS A 160 -9.64 -9.72 -15.17
C HIS A 160 -8.96 -10.06 -16.49
N THR A 161 -9.07 -11.32 -16.91
CA THR A 161 -8.31 -11.91 -18.00
C THR A 161 -9.20 -12.70 -18.95
N SER A 162 -8.84 -12.71 -20.23
CA SER A 162 -9.41 -13.66 -21.19
C SER A 162 -8.96 -15.11 -20.96
N GLY A 163 -7.87 -15.33 -20.21
CA GLY A 163 -7.29 -16.65 -19.93
C GLY A 163 -6.62 -17.33 -21.14
N VAL A 164 -6.49 -16.65 -22.28
CA VAL A 164 -5.93 -17.23 -23.52
C VAL A 164 -4.40 -17.35 -23.42
N GLY A 165 -3.71 -16.24 -23.16
CA GLY A 165 -2.27 -16.18 -22.96
C GLY A 165 -1.89 -15.82 -21.52
N ASN A 166 -0.69 -16.20 -21.09
CA ASN A 166 -0.19 -15.87 -19.74
C ASN A 166 -0.09 -14.35 -19.51
N TRP A 167 0.16 -13.60 -20.59
CA TRP A 167 0.30 -12.15 -20.59
C TRP A 167 -1.02 -11.39 -20.62
N ASN A 168 -2.15 -12.09 -20.77
CA ASN A 168 -3.45 -11.45 -20.85
C ASN A 168 -3.95 -11.02 -19.47
N ASN A 169 -3.18 -10.19 -18.77
CA ASN A 169 -3.37 -9.80 -17.38
C ASN A 169 -2.92 -8.33 -17.23
N TRP A 170 -2.60 -7.90 -16.02
CA TRP A 170 -1.95 -6.62 -15.78
C TRP A 170 -0.53 -6.58 -16.35
N ASN A 171 -0.15 -5.41 -16.84
CA ASN A 171 1.20 -5.08 -17.26
C ASN A 171 1.54 -3.70 -16.69
N LEU A 172 2.79 -3.50 -16.28
CA LEU A 172 3.27 -2.27 -15.66
C LEU A 172 4.37 -1.67 -16.51
N CYS A 173 4.27 -0.37 -16.80
CA CYS A 173 5.40 0.42 -17.29
C CYS A 173 5.87 1.37 -16.20
N VAL A 174 7.19 1.48 -16.04
CA VAL A 174 7.85 2.54 -15.27
C VAL A 174 8.72 3.34 -16.23
N SER A 175 8.60 4.67 -16.15
CA SER A 175 9.18 5.62 -17.09
C SER A 175 9.69 6.88 -16.39
N THR A 176 10.38 7.73 -17.14
CA THR A 176 10.68 9.12 -16.74
C THR A 176 9.39 9.92 -16.47
N ASP A 177 9.50 11.06 -15.78
CA ASP A 177 8.36 11.95 -15.50
C ASP A 177 7.94 12.77 -16.73
N ASP A 178 7.44 12.07 -17.76
CA ASP A 178 6.83 12.66 -18.95
C ASP A 178 5.68 11.77 -19.45
N GLU A 179 4.78 12.32 -20.27
CA GLU A 179 3.73 11.53 -20.91
C GLU A 179 4.27 10.74 -22.11
N ARG A 180 3.58 9.66 -22.48
CA ARG A 180 3.92 8.86 -23.67
C ARG A 180 3.93 9.77 -24.90
N GLY A 181 5.06 9.80 -25.61
CA GLY A 181 5.27 10.67 -26.78
C GLY A 181 5.83 12.06 -26.46
N GLY A 182 6.01 12.39 -25.17
CA GLY A 182 6.76 13.56 -24.73
C GLY A 182 8.26 13.46 -25.07
N GLY A 183 8.93 14.61 -25.14
CA GLY A 183 10.33 14.68 -25.57
C GLY A 183 11.31 14.06 -24.58
N ASN A 184 10.94 13.98 -23.29
CA ASN A 184 11.75 13.37 -22.24
C ASN A 184 11.23 11.97 -21.86
N TYR A 185 10.23 11.45 -22.57
CA TYR A 185 9.64 10.15 -22.28
C TYR A 185 10.60 9.01 -22.63
N SER A 186 10.90 8.21 -21.63
CA SER A 186 11.70 6.99 -21.75
C SER A 186 11.14 5.94 -20.81
N GLU A 187 10.95 4.72 -21.34
CA GLU A 187 10.53 3.56 -20.57
C GLU A 187 11.77 2.92 -19.93
N TYR A 188 11.85 2.94 -18.60
CA TYR A 188 12.87 2.18 -17.88
C TYR A 188 12.62 0.68 -18.08
N PHE A 189 11.37 0.26 -17.93
CA PHE A 189 10.94 -1.10 -18.22
C PHE A 189 9.43 -1.19 -18.40
N VAL A 190 9.02 -2.22 -19.13
CA VAL A 190 7.67 -2.77 -19.11
C VAL A 190 7.77 -4.20 -18.59
N ILE A 191 6.97 -4.54 -17.59
CA ILE A 191 6.87 -5.87 -17.02
C ILE A 191 5.43 -6.37 -17.05
N ARG A 192 5.27 -7.68 -17.03
CA ARG A 192 4.00 -8.39 -17.12
C ARG A 192 3.86 -9.34 -15.95
N SER A 193 2.62 -9.70 -15.62
CA SER A 193 2.29 -10.62 -14.53
C SER A 193 2.78 -12.06 -14.70
N ASP A 194 3.50 -12.40 -15.76
CA ASP A 194 4.03 -13.73 -16.04
C ASP A 194 5.56 -13.79 -15.91
N ALA A 195 6.13 -12.92 -15.06
CA ALA A 195 7.57 -12.75 -14.84
C ALA A 195 8.37 -12.50 -16.13
N PHE A 196 7.77 -11.76 -17.07
CA PHE A 196 8.38 -11.38 -18.33
C PHE A 196 8.31 -9.86 -18.53
N GLY A 197 9.23 -9.32 -19.32
CA GLY A 197 9.27 -7.89 -19.59
C GLY A 197 10.36 -7.52 -20.59
N TRP A 198 10.49 -6.22 -20.82
CA TRP A 198 11.52 -5.66 -21.70
C TRP A 198 11.79 -4.20 -21.34
N GLY A 199 12.82 -3.65 -21.98
CA GLY A 199 13.16 -2.23 -21.97
C GLY A 199 14.09 -1.91 -23.14
N ASP A 200 13.94 -0.74 -23.75
CA ASP A 200 14.74 -0.33 -24.90
C ASP A 200 16.01 0.41 -24.42
N LYS A 201 17.14 -0.30 -24.37
CA LYS A 201 18.42 0.27 -23.91
C LYS A 201 18.85 1.51 -24.71
N ASP A 202 18.49 1.58 -26.00
CA ASP A 202 18.88 2.67 -26.88
C ASP A 202 18.04 3.92 -26.63
N LYS A 203 16.93 3.77 -25.89
CA LYS A 203 16.07 4.84 -25.40
C LYS A 203 16.14 5.01 -23.88
N GLY A 204 17.18 4.50 -23.22
CA GLY A 204 17.38 4.67 -21.77
C GLY A 204 16.75 3.58 -20.89
N GLY A 205 16.21 2.52 -21.48
CA GLY A 205 15.65 1.38 -20.75
C GLY A 205 16.69 0.62 -19.94
N THR A 206 16.28 0.20 -18.74
CA THR A 206 17.12 -0.44 -17.72
C THR A 206 16.69 -1.85 -17.36
N TYR A 207 15.62 -2.38 -17.98
CA TYR A 207 15.16 -3.77 -17.78
C TYR A 207 16.28 -4.81 -17.81
N ALA A 208 17.24 -4.67 -18.75
CA ALA A 208 18.35 -5.61 -18.91
C ALA A 208 19.32 -5.67 -17.71
N LEU A 209 19.30 -4.65 -16.85
CA LEU A 209 20.04 -4.61 -15.59
C LEU A 209 19.24 -5.16 -14.41
N GLY A 210 17.98 -5.52 -14.66
CA GLY A 210 17.05 -5.94 -13.64
C GLY A 210 17.17 -7.40 -13.23
N LYS A 211 16.50 -7.74 -12.13
CA LYS A 211 16.45 -9.09 -11.58
C LYS A 211 15.04 -9.46 -11.18
N TRP A 212 14.66 -10.69 -11.51
CA TRP A 212 13.40 -11.30 -11.14
C TRP A 212 13.56 -12.20 -9.92
N ASP A 213 12.56 -12.17 -9.06
CA ASP A 213 12.29 -13.16 -8.01
C ASP A 213 10.77 -13.38 -7.96
N ASN A 214 10.32 -14.59 -7.69
CA ASN A 214 8.90 -14.89 -7.59
C ASN A 214 8.62 -16.06 -6.66
N GLU A 215 7.40 -16.10 -6.15
CA GLU A 215 6.92 -17.13 -5.23
C GLU A 215 5.53 -17.58 -5.64
N GLY A 216 5.31 -18.90 -5.62
CA GLY A 216 4.05 -19.52 -5.99
C GLY A 216 3.79 -19.64 -7.51
N TYR A 217 4.71 -19.16 -8.35
CA TYR A 217 4.59 -19.14 -9.81
C TYR A 217 4.73 -20.52 -10.46
N PRO A 218 4.12 -20.70 -11.65
CA PRO A 218 4.23 -21.95 -12.40
C PRO A 218 5.64 -22.33 -12.82
N THR A 219 5.90 -23.64 -12.86
CA THR A 219 7.17 -24.25 -13.29
C THR A 219 6.99 -25.18 -14.50
N ASN A 220 5.76 -25.45 -14.92
CA ASN A 220 5.40 -26.30 -16.05
C ASN A 220 4.09 -25.84 -16.73
N ASP A 221 3.75 -26.44 -17.87
CA ASP A 221 2.63 -26.00 -18.72
C ASP A 221 1.24 -26.19 -18.09
N ASP A 222 1.07 -27.21 -17.25
CA ASP A 222 -0.19 -27.47 -16.56
C ASP A 222 -0.43 -26.37 -15.50
N GLU A 223 0.60 -26.04 -14.71
CA GLU A 223 0.55 -24.95 -13.74
C GLU A 223 0.34 -23.58 -14.41
N TRP A 224 0.92 -23.35 -15.61
CA TRP A 224 0.64 -22.14 -16.38
C TRP A 224 -0.81 -22.08 -16.85
N SER A 225 -1.40 -23.23 -17.17
CA SER A 225 -2.81 -23.33 -17.54
C SER A 225 -3.75 -23.06 -16.36
N GLU A 226 -3.35 -23.44 -15.15
CA GLU A 226 -4.05 -23.04 -13.92
C GLU A 226 -3.87 -21.55 -13.62
N PHE A 227 -2.66 -21.01 -13.76
CA PHE A 227 -2.38 -19.58 -13.55
C PHE A 227 -3.31 -18.69 -14.37
N ARG A 228 -3.47 -18.99 -15.68
CA ARG A 228 -4.37 -18.23 -16.57
C ARG A 228 -5.81 -18.19 -16.08
N GLN A 229 -6.28 -19.26 -15.43
CA GLN A 229 -7.63 -19.32 -14.86
C GLN A 229 -7.70 -18.64 -13.49
N ASN A 230 -6.69 -18.84 -12.65
CA ASN A 230 -6.66 -18.31 -11.28
C ASN A 230 -6.59 -16.78 -11.24
N MET A 231 -5.92 -16.17 -12.22
CA MET A 231 -5.77 -14.72 -12.31
C MET A 231 -7.08 -13.97 -12.64
N GLU A 232 -8.11 -14.67 -13.13
CA GLU A 232 -9.42 -14.06 -13.37
C GLU A 232 -10.09 -13.66 -12.06
N GLY A 233 -10.27 -12.36 -11.85
CA GLY A 233 -10.78 -11.75 -10.63
C GLY A 233 -9.82 -11.81 -9.44
N ALA A 234 -8.52 -11.98 -9.67
CA ALA A 234 -7.51 -11.90 -8.61
C ALA A 234 -7.36 -10.45 -8.13
N LYS A 235 -7.27 -10.27 -6.81
CA LYS A 235 -6.93 -8.97 -6.21
C LYS A 235 -5.41 -8.81 -6.21
N VAL A 236 -4.93 -7.71 -6.74
CA VAL A 236 -3.50 -7.43 -6.87
C VAL A 236 -3.15 -6.21 -6.02
N ASP A 237 -2.23 -6.44 -5.08
CA ASP A 237 -1.58 -5.40 -4.29
C ASP A 237 -0.18 -5.18 -4.87
N MET A 238 0.02 -4.05 -5.56
CA MET A 238 1.27 -3.73 -6.24
C MET A 238 1.96 -2.55 -5.58
N THR A 239 3.22 -2.72 -5.19
CA THR A 239 4.07 -1.66 -4.65
C THR A 239 5.29 -1.44 -5.54
N ILE A 240 5.47 -0.21 -6.00
CA ILE A 240 6.66 0.26 -6.70
C ILE A 240 7.39 1.19 -5.75
N SER A 241 8.46 0.71 -5.12
CA SER A 241 9.30 1.52 -4.23
C SER A 241 10.57 1.97 -4.92
N ARG A 242 11.07 3.13 -4.50
CA ARG A 242 12.31 3.68 -5.00
C ARG A 242 13.20 4.22 -3.89
N THR A 243 14.45 3.76 -3.89
CA THR A 243 15.51 4.25 -2.99
C THR A 243 16.73 4.63 -3.80
N GLY A 244 17.01 5.93 -3.90
CA GLY A 244 18.04 6.44 -4.80
C GLY A 244 17.72 6.06 -6.25
N LYS A 245 18.62 5.29 -6.88
CA LYS A 245 18.40 4.78 -8.25
C LYS A 245 17.67 3.44 -8.30
N ASP A 246 17.55 2.73 -7.19
CA ASP A 246 17.01 1.38 -7.21
C ASP A 246 15.48 1.42 -7.16
N ILE A 247 14.85 0.87 -8.20
CA ILE A 247 13.41 0.62 -8.24
C ILE A 247 13.18 -0.84 -7.86
N LYS A 248 12.20 -1.07 -6.99
CA LYS A 248 11.69 -2.39 -6.64
C LYS A 248 10.19 -2.43 -6.87
N VAL A 249 9.72 -3.40 -7.65
CA VAL A 249 8.32 -3.73 -7.82
C VAL A 249 8.04 -5.01 -7.04
N VAL A 250 6.96 -5.01 -6.26
CA VAL A 250 6.39 -6.19 -5.62
C VAL A 250 4.91 -6.22 -5.96
N ALA A 251 4.45 -7.26 -6.66
CA ALA A 251 3.04 -7.47 -6.95
C ALA A 251 2.58 -8.77 -6.30
N VAL A 252 1.58 -8.68 -5.42
CA VAL A 252 0.97 -9.84 -4.75
C VAL A 252 -0.43 -10.02 -5.32
N ALA A 253 -0.65 -11.08 -6.09
CA ALA A 253 -1.95 -11.45 -6.62
C ALA A 253 -2.58 -12.53 -5.74
N THR A 254 -3.70 -12.20 -5.11
CA THR A 254 -4.53 -13.15 -4.34
C THR A 254 -5.73 -13.57 -5.18
N CYS A 255 -5.73 -14.82 -5.63
CA CYS A 255 -6.76 -15.40 -6.47
C CYS A 255 -8.01 -15.77 -5.66
N LYS A 256 -9.17 -15.90 -6.33
CA LYS A 256 -10.45 -16.28 -5.70
C LYS A 256 -10.41 -17.63 -4.98
N ASN A 257 -9.54 -18.54 -5.39
CA ASN A 257 -9.32 -19.84 -4.76
C ASN A 257 -8.31 -19.82 -3.60
N GLY A 258 -7.81 -18.64 -3.21
CA GLY A 258 -6.82 -18.47 -2.16
C GLY A 258 -5.36 -18.74 -2.59
N LYS A 259 -5.11 -19.12 -3.85
CA LYS A 259 -3.75 -19.17 -4.39
C LYS A 259 -3.16 -17.76 -4.41
N VAL A 260 -1.91 -17.64 -3.99
CA VAL A 260 -1.17 -16.37 -4.01
C VAL A 260 0.01 -16.51 -4.96
N TYR A 261 0.18 -15.52 -5.83
CA TYR A 261 1.35 -15.34 -6.68
C TYR A 261 2.05 -14.05 -6.27
N THR A 262 3.31 -14.14 -5.86
CA THR A 262 4.10 -12.95 -5.55
C THR A 262 5.19 -12.79 -6.59
N GLU A 263 5.19 -11.65 -7.27
CA GLU A 263 6.17 -11.26 -8.27
C GLU A 263 7.04 -10.12 -7.74
N ARG A 264 8.35 -10.22 -7.93
CA ARG A 264 9.32 -9.19 -7.52
C ARG A 264 10.27 -8.89 -8.66
N PHE A 265 10.38 -7.62 -9.01
CA PHE A 265 11.32 -7.13 -10.01
C PHE A 265 12.14 -5.98 -9.45
N THR A 266 13.42 -5.93 -9.78
CA THR A 266 14.28 -4.78 -9.44
C THR A 266 14.97 -4.30 -10.68
N ALA A 267 15.14 -2.99 -10.84
CA ALA A 267 15.94 -2.36 -11.89
C ALA A 267 16.35 -0.95 -11.46
N PRO A 268 17.47 -0.41 -11.98
CA PRO A 268 17.86 0.97 -11.69
C PRO A 268 17.07 1.97 -12.56
N CYS A 269 16.92 3.22 -12.12
CA CYS A 269 16.62 4.38 -12.97
C CYS A 269 17.90 5.17 -13.28
N SER A 270 17.78 6.23 -14.08
CA SER A 270 18.96 6.97 -14.57
C SER A 270 19.50 7.97 -13.53
N ASP A 271 18.61 8.63 -12.77
CA ASP A 271 18.94 9.66 -11.78
C ASP A 271 18.39 9.27 -10.39
N ALA A 272 19.10 9.58 -9.31
CA ALA A 272 18.64 9.31 -7.95
C ALA A 272 17.57 10.30 -7.46
N ASN A 273 17.43 11.47 -8.10
CA ASN A 273 16.58 12.57 -7.66
C ASN A 273 15.38 12.84 -8.59
N GLU A 274 15.31 12.22 -9.77
CA GLU A 274 14.18 12.42 -10.69
C GLU A 274 12.85 12.00 -10.04
N THR A 275 11.72 12.41 -10.61
CA THR A 275 10.43 11.74 -10.36
C THR A 275 10.24 10.66 -11.43
N LEU A 276 9.60 9.55 -11.10
CA LEU A 276 9.21 8.54 -12.10
C LEU A 276 7.72 8.63 -12.38
N ARG A 277 7.29 8.04 -13.49
CA ARG A 277 5.89 7.70 -13.72
C ARG A 277 5.71 6.21 -13.83
N ALA A 278 4.65 5.70 -13.21
CA ALA A 278 4.15 4.36 -13.41
C ALA A 278 2.75 4.42 -14.04
N PHE A 279 2.45 3.45 -14.90
CA PHE A 279 1.10 3.24 -15.42
C PHE A 279 0.89 1.78 -15.80
N LEU A 280 -0.36 1.34 -15.72
CA LEU A 280 -0.80 0.00 -16.07
C LEU A 280 -1.27 -0.07 -17.52
N ILE A 281 -1.08 -1.22 -18.15
CA ILE A 281 -1.47 -1.56 -19.52
C ILE A 281 -2.19 -2.90 -19.50
N VAL A 282 -3.17 -3.06 -20.39
CA VAL A 282 -3.92 -4.31 -20.59
C VAL A 282 -3.80 -4.79 -22.03
N ASP A 283 -3.91 -6.11 -22.21
CA ASP A 283 -3.94 -6.80 -23.49
C ASP A 283 -4.70 -8.11 -23.32
N GLY A 284 -5.87 -8.26 -23.93
CA GLY A 284 -6.74 -9.40 -23.67
C GLY A 284 -7.23 -9.45 -22.21
N SER A 285 -7.29 -8.31 -21.52
CA SER A 285 -7.60 -8.16 -20.10
C SER A 285 -8.29 -6.81 -19.80
N TYR A 286 -8.81 -6.67 -18.58
CA TYR A 286 -9.16 -5.37 -18.00
C TYR A 286 -8.90 -5.36 -16.50
N LEU A 287 -8.73 -4.15 -15.94
CA LEU A 287 -8.49 -3.96 -14.51
C LEU A 287 -9.57 -3.06 -13.92
N VAL A 288 -9.96 -3.35 -12.67
CA VAL A 288 -10.80 -2.47 -11.86
C VAL A 288 -9.98 -1.97 -10.68
N MET A 289 -9.65 -0.68 -10.68
CA MET A 289 -8.84 -0.06 -9.62
C MET A 289 -9.63 0.02 -8.31
N ASP A 290 -8.94 -0.11 -7.19
CA ASP A 290 -9.45 0.24 -5.85
C ASP A 290 -8.80 1.57 -5.41
N PRO A 291 -9.48 2.72 -5.58
CA PRO A 291 -8.89 4.02 -5.23
C PRO A 291 -8.54 4.14 -3.74
N ALA A 292 -9.22 3.41 -2.85
CA ALA A 292 -8.91 3.44 -1.42
C ALA A 292 -7.58 2.73 -1.10
N ALA A 293 -7.15 1.82 -1.97
CA ALA A 293 -5.87 1.13 -1.91
C ALA A 293 -4.83 1.72 -2.89
N CYS A 294 -4.99 2.99 -3.31
CA CYS A 294 -4.01 3.66 -4.16
C CYS A 294 -3.39 4.86 -3.43
N TYR A 295 -2.09 4.84 -3.17
CA TYR A 295 -1.41 5.90 -2.42
C TYR A 295 0.09 5.99 -2.70
N ILE A 296 0.66 7.17 -2.41
CA ILE A 296 2.10 7.35 -2.25
C ILE A 296 2.48 7.11 -0.80
N GLY A 297 3.41 6.19 -0.57
CA GLY A 297 4.04 5.92 0.71
C GLY A 297 5.36 6.68 0.86
N LYS A 298 5.58 7.34 1.99
CA LYS A 298 6.88 7.92 2.35
C LYS A 298 7.35 7.34 3.69
N PRO A 299 8.53 6.72 3.75
CA PRO A 299 9.10 6.25 5.01
C PRO A 299 9.16 7.36 6.06
N LEU A 300 8.87 7.03 7.31
CA LEU A 300 8.99 7.95 8.45
C LEU A 300 10.42 8.02 9.01
N TYR A 301 11.29 7.11 8.60
CA TYR A 301 12.66 6.93 9.09
C TYR A 301 13.68 6.92 7.95
#